data_AF-A0A3D0NVI5-F1
#
_entry.id   AF-A0A3D0NVI5-F1
#
_cell.length_a   1.000
_cell.length_b   1.000
_cell.length_c   1.000
_cell.angle_alpha   90.00
_cell.angle_beta   90.00
_cell.angle_gamma   90.00
#
_symmetry.space_group_name_H-M   'P 1'
#
loop_
_entity.id
_entity.type
_entity.pdbx_description
1 polymer ?
#
loop_
_entity_poly.entity_id
_entity_poly.type
_entity_poly.pdbx_seq_one_letter_code
_entity_poly.pdbx_strand_id
1 'polypeptide(L)'
;MAKSIAIIGDSESIKGFGAVGMDLFICDEPTTSPQLLKQLTENDYYAIIYMTEEIFTACAREREKFVERPTPAMIPLPGVRGNSGIGQRRLSSFVEQAVGSDILFKN
;
A
#
# COMPACT_ATOMS: atom_id res chain seq x y z
N MET A 1 -9.92 -13.31 14.98
CA MET A 1 -10.42 -11.92 15.16
C MET A 1 -10.36 -11.23 13.82
N ALA A 2 -11.40 -10.48 13.44
CA ALA A 2 -11.35 -9.67 12.23
C ALA A 2 -10.28 -8.60 12.42
N LYS A 3 -9.23 -8.64 11.59
CA LYS A 3 -8.17 -7.63 11.61
C LYS A 3 -8.67 -6.39 10.86
N SER A 4 -8.37 -5.21 11.39
CA SER A 4 -8.85 -3.94 10.84
C SER A 4 -8.19 -3.60 9.51
N ILE A 5 -8.73 -2.61 8.80
CA ILE A 5 -8.20 -2.10 7.53
C ILE A 5 -7.80 -0.64 7.73
N ALA A 6 -6.57 -0.31 7.33
CA ALA A 6 -6.05 1.05 7.32
C ALA A 6 -5.84 1.57 5.90
N ILE A 7 -5.85 2.89 5.75
CA ILE A 7 -5.41 3.59 4.53
C ILE A 7 -4.52 4.78 4.89
N ILE A 8 -3.39 4.91 4.18
CA ILE A 8 -2.44 6.01 4.33
C ILE A 8 -2.37 6.80 3.02
N GLY A 9 -2.48 8.12 3.08
CA GLY A 9 -2.44 8.96 1.90
C GLY A 9 -2.75 10.42 2.19
N ASP A 10 -2.67 11.25 1.17
CA ASP A 10 -3.05 12.65 1.28
C ASP A 10 -4.55 12.81 1.57
N SER A 11 -4.88 13.93 2.18
CA SER A 11 -6.24 14.27 2.61
C SER A 11 -7.28 14.15 1.49
N GLU A 12 -6.94 14.53 0.26
CA GLU A 12 -7.88 14.56 -0.85
C GLU A 12 -8.14 13.16 -1.42
N SER A 13 -7.13 12.29 -1.41
CA SER A 13 -7.25 10.92 -1.89
C SER A 13 -8.06 10.02 -0.97
N ILE A 14 -7.95 10.17 0.36
CA ILE A 14 -8.38 9.10 1.29
C ILE A 14 -9.64 9.39 2.11
N LYS A 15 -10.12 10.63 2.18
CA LYS A 15 -11.24 11.01 3.08
C LYS A 15 -12.51 10.18 2.85
N GLY A 16 -12.80 9.81 1.60
CA GLY A 16 -14.00 9.04 1.26
C GLY A 16 -14.03 7.64 1.88
N PHE A 17 -12.87 7.06 2.22
CA PHE A 17 -12.78 5.70 2.73
C PHE A 17 -13.20 5.57 4.20
N GLY A 18 -13.24 6.68 4.95
CA GLY A 18 -13.73 6.66 6.34
C GLY A 18 -15.22 6.28 6.41
N ALA A 19 -16.00 6.64 5.39
CA ALA A 19 -17.42 6.32 5.31
C ALA A 19 -17.70 4.80 5.18
N VAL A 20 -16.70 4.01 4.75
CA VAL A 20 -16.81 2.55 4.62
C VAL A 20 -16.09 1.80 5.75
N GLY A 21 -15.69 2.50 6.82
CA GLY A 21 -15.15 1.90 8.03
C GLY A 21 -13.65 1.58 8.01
N MET A 22 -12.88 2.25 7.16
CA MET A 22 -11.41 2.14 7.16
C MET A 22 -10.80 3.17 8.10
N ASP A 23 -9.74 2.79 8.82
CA ASP A 23 -8.96 3.71 9.64
C ASP A 23 -8.12 4.62 8.74
N LEU A 24 -8.36 5.93 8.81
CA LEU A 24 -7.69 6.92 7.97
C LEU A 24 -6.43 7.47 8.64
N PHE A 25 -5.32 7.42 7.91
CA PHE A 25 -4.06 8.05 8.31
C PHE A 25 -3.61 9.05 7.25
N ILE A 26 -3.97 10.32 7.48
CA ILE A 26 -3.63 11.40 6.57
C ILE A 26 -2.12 11.68 6.67
N CYS A 27 -1.44 11.63 5.53
CA CYS A 27 -0.02 11.88 5.40
C CYS A 27 0.21 12.69 4.12
N ASP A 28 0.22 14.01 4.26
CA ASP A 28 0.43 14.93 3.13
C ASP A 28 1.93 15.08 2.79
N GLU A 29 2.83 14.67 3.70
CA GLU A 29 4.28 14.67 3.49
C GLU A 29 4.83 13.21 3.46
N PRO A 30 5.09 12.65 2.26
CA PRO A 30 5.49 11.24 2.12
C PRO A 30 6.75 10.85 2.89
N THR A 31 7.66 11.79 3.15
CA THR A 31 8.91 11.57 3.90
C THR A 31 8.66 11.09 5.34
N THR A 32 7.48 11.38 5.90
CA THR A 32 7.07 11.01 7.27
C THR A 32 6.38 9.65 7.34
N SER A 33 5.91 9.14 6.19
CA SER A 33 5.16 7.89 6.12
C SER A 33 5.89 6.63 6.61
N PRO A 34 7.24 6.49 6.50
CA PRO A 34 7.93 5.30 7.00
C PRO A 34 7.81 5.13 8.51
N GLN A 35 7.85 6.22 9.28
CA GLN A 35 7.68 6.21 10.74
C GLN A 35 6.25 5.83 11.11
N LEU A 36 5.27 6.40 10.42
CA LEU A 36 3.86 6.04 10.58
C LEU A 36 3.63 4.55 10.28
N LEU A 37 4.14 4.04 9.16
CA LEU A 37 3.97 2.61 8.81
C LEU A 37 4.57 1.68 9.88
N LYS A 38 5.71 2.04 10.47
CA LYS A 38 6.27 1.27 11.59
C LYS A 38 5.30 1.21 12.76
N GLN A 39 4.76 2.35 13.20
CA GLN A 39 3.80 2.41 14.30
C GLN A 39 2.55 1.55 14.04
N LEU A 40 2.01 1.59 12.81
CA LEU A 40 0.83 0.80 12.45
C LEU A 40 1.09 -0.70 12.38
N THR A 41 2.36 -1.11 12.27
CA THR A 41 2.74 -2.52 12.11
C THR A 41 3.32 -3.16 13.37
N GLU A 42 3.43 -2.43 14.47
CA GLU A 42 3.98 -2.93 15.74
C GLU A 42 3.15 -4.04 16.38
N ASN A 43 1.81 -3.99 16.25
CA ASN A 43 0.90 -4.83 17.04
C ASN A 43 0.04 -5.81 16.20
N ASP A 44 0.37 -6.03 14.92
CA ASP A 44 -0.38 -6.93 14.00
C ASP A 44 -1.90 -6.67 13.92
N TYR A 45 -2.33 -5.46 14.28
CA TYR A 45 -3.74 -5.04 14.37
C TYR A 45 -4.43 -4.97 13.00
N TYR A 46 -3.69 -4.51 11.98
CA TYR A 46 -4.18 -4.36 10.61
C TYR A 46 -3.92 -5.62 9.77
N ALA A 47 -4.93 -6.06 9.01
CA ALA A 47 -4.76 -7.10 7.99
C ALA A 47 -4.35 -6.50 6.65
N ILE A 48 -4.85 -5.31 6.33
CA ILE A 48 -4.60 -4.63 5.07
C ILE A 48 -4.26 -3.18 5.37
N ILE A 49 -3.21 -2.69 4.73
CA ILE A 49 -2.85 -1.27 4.73
C ILE A 49 -2.81 -0.83 3.27
N TYR A 50 -3.83 -0.06 2.88
CA TYR A 50 -3.84 0.64 1.60
C TYR A 50 -2.95 1.88 1.69
N MET A 51 -2.26 2.21 0.61
CA MET A 51 -1.39 3.38 0.55
C MET A 51 -1.53 4.05 -0.81
N THR A 52 -1.60 5.38 -0.87
CA THR A 52 -1.40 6.05 -2.18
C THR A 52 -0.02 5.68 -2.73
N GLU A 53 0.13 5.62 -4.06
CA GLU A 53 1.36 5.17 -4.70
C GLU A 53 2.61 5.98 -4.30
N GLU A 54 2.45 7.27 -3.99
CA GLU A 54 3.51 8.14 -3.46
C GLU A 54 3.99 7.64 -2.08
N ILE A 55 3.06 7.38 -1.16
CA ILE A 55 3.34 6.81 0.16
C ILE A 55 3.92 5.41 0.05
N PHE A 56 3.36 4.59 -0.84
CA PHE A 56 3.81 3.23 -1.07
C PHE A 56 5.29 3.18 -1.51
N THR A 57 5.72 4.16 -2.30
CA THR A 57 7.11 4.33 -2.73
C THR A 57 8.00 4.74 -1.57
N ALA A 58 7.59 5.78 -0.82
CA ALA A 58 8.35 6.28 0.32
C ALA A 58 8.61 5.20 1.40
N CYS A 59 7.65 4.28 1.58
CA CYS A 59 7.73 3.19 2.54
C CYS A 59 8.47 1.92 2.06
N ALA A 60 9.13 1.92 0.89
CA ALA A 60 9.65 0.68 0.28
C ALA A 60 10.47 -0.23 1.22
N ARG A 61 11.42 0.35 1.97
CA ARG A 61 12.29 -0.38 2.91
C ARG A 61 11.50 -0.98 4.07
N GLU A 62 10.50 -0.28 4.57
CA GLU A 62 9.67 -0.70 5.70
C GLU A 62 8.73 -1.83 5.28
N ARG A 63 8.21 -1.76 4.05
CA ARG A 63 7.32 -2.78 3.47
C ARG A 63 8.03 -4.11 3.18
N GLU A 64 9.32 -4.07 2.87
CA GLU A 64 10.11 -5.27 2.54
C GLU A 64 10.04 -6.35 3.64
N LYS A 65 9.95 -5.93 4.90
CA LYS A 65 9.84 -6.80 6.08
C LYS A 65 8.57 -7.65 6.13
N PHE A 66 7.60 -7.35 5.27
CA PHE A 66 6.28 -7.97 5.26
C PHE A 66 6.00 -8.78 3.99
N VAL A 67 6.95 -8.86 3.05
CA VAL A 67 6.76 -9.58 1.76
C VAL A 67 6.45 -11.06 2.00
N GLU A 68 7.16 -11.70 2.93
CA GLU A 68 6.96 -13.10 3.29
C GLU A 68 5.90 -13.32 4.39
N ARG A 69 5.26 -12.24 4.86
CA ARG A 69 4.26 -12.30 5.93
C ARG A 69 2.86 -12.26 5.34
N PRO A 70 1.91 -13.05 5.87
CA PRO A 70 0.52 -13.00 5.41
C PRO A 70 -0.18 -11.69 5.78
N THR A 71 0.27 -11.01 6.84
CA THR A 71 -0.32 -9.73 7.29
C THR A 71 0.72 -8.78 7.90
N PRO A 72 0.52 -7.45 7.76
CA PRO A 72 -0.47 -6.82 6.89
C PRO A 72 -0.12 -6.92 5.40
N ALA A 73 -1.14 -7.11 4.56
CA ALA A 73 -1.03 -6.94 3.11
C ALA A 73 -0.94 -5.45 2.77
N MET A 74 0.05 -5.09 1.94
CA MET A 74 0.35 -3.71 1.60
C MET A 74 -0.03 -3.44 0.15
N ILE A 75 -1.08 -2.63 -0.07
CA ILE A 75 -1.71 -2.48 -1.37
C ILE A 75 -1.61 -1.02 -1.85
N PRO A 76 -0.95 -0.74 -2.99
CA PRO A 76 -0.91 0.60 -3.56
C PRO A 76 -2.26 0.98 -4.16
N LEU A 77 -2.62 2.26 -4.06
CA LEU A 77 -3.78 2.90 -4.67
C LEU A 77 -3.35 4.16 -5.44
N PRO A 78 -4.02 4.52 -6.54
CA PRO A 78 -3.81 5.82 -7.16
C PRO A 78 -4.23 6.93 -6.18
N GLY A 79 -3.51 8.05 -6.19
CA GLY A 79 -3.89 9.26 -5.46
C GLY A 79 -4.44 10.34 -6.41
N VAL A 80 -4.85 11.48 -5.85
CA VAL A 80 -5.31 12.65 -6.62
C VAL A 80 -4.25 13.22 -7.56
N ARG A 81 -2.97 13.01 -7.24
CA ARG A 81 -1.82 13.40 -8.08
C ARG A 81 -1.61 12.46 -9.29
N GLY A 82 -2.43 11.42 -9.42
CA GLY A 82 -2.45 10.50 -10.56
C GLY A 82 -1.98 9.09 -10.25
N ASN A 83 -1.88 8.28 -11.31
CA ASN A 83 -1.41 6.91 -11.28
C ASN A 83 0.04 6.86 -11.79
N SER A 84 0.97 6.52 -10.90
CA SER A 84 2.39 6.32 -11.22
C SER A 84 2.67 4.92 -11.82
N GLY A 85 1.68 4.05 -11.88
CA GLY A 85 1.74 2.72 -12.48
C GLY A 85 2.44 1.67 -11.62
N ILE A 86 2.65 1.94 -10.32
CA ILE A 86 3.32 1.01 -9.41
C ILE A 86 2.51 -0.26 -9.26
N GLY A 87 1.18 -0.16 -9.14
CA GLY A 87 0.31 -1.33 -9.07
C GLY A 87 0.50 -2.27 -10.27
N GLN A 88 0.49 -1.72 -11.48
CA GLN A 88 0.68 -2.49 -12.72
C GLN A 88 2.08 -3.11 -12.81
N ARG A 89 3.14 -2.33 -12.53
CA ARG A 89 4.52 -2.85 -12.53
C ARG A 89 4.71 -3.98 -11.53
N ARG A 90 4.11 -3.87 -10.34
CA ARG A 90 4.14 -4.96 -9.34
C ARG A 90 3.42 -6.20 -9.85
N LEU A 91 2.24 -6.04 -10.45
CA LEU A 91 1.51 -7.16 -11.02
C LEU A 91 2.34 -7.86 -12.11
N SER A 92 2.91 -7.10 -13.05
CA SER A 92 3.84 -7.60 -14.07
C SER A 92 5.00 -8.38 -13.45
N SER A 93 5.67 -7.81 -12.42
CA SER A 93 6.78 -8.49 -11.74
C SER A 93 6.38 -9.81 -11.06
N PHE A 94 5.18 -9.88 -10.48
CA PHE A 94 4.68 -11.10 -9.85
C PHE A 94 4.36 -12.18 -10.90
N VAL A 95 3.82 -11.77 -12.04
CA VAL A 95 3.56 -12.66 -13.17
C VAL A 95 4.87 -13.19 -13.74
N GLU A 96 5.87 -12.33 -13.96
CA GLU A 96 7.20 -12.75 -14.40
C GLU A 96 7.86 -13.72 -13.41
N GLN A 97 7.78 -13.43 -12.11
CA GLN A 97 8.33 -14.31 -11.08
C GLN A 97 7.63 -15.68 -11.04
N ALA A 98 6.31 -15.72 -11.23
CA ALA A 98 5.53 -16.96 -11.14
C ALA A 98 5.58 -17.81 -12.41
N VAL A 99 5.63 -17.17 -13.59
CA VAL A 99 5.45 -17.83 -14.90
C VAL A 99 6.73 -17.79 -15.75
N GLY A 100 7.71 -16.94 -15.40
CA GLY A 100 8.96 -16.74 -16.16
C GLY A 100 8.84 -15.74 -17.31
N SER A 101 7.66 -15.16 -17.53
CA SER A 101 7.45 -14.09 -18.52
C SER A 101 6.21 -13.27 -18.16
N ASP A 102 6.20 -11.99 -18.54
CA ASP A 102 5.02 -11.16 -18.43
C ASP A 102 3.99 -11.59 -19.49
N ILE A 103 3.00 -12.36 -19.07
CA ILE A 103 1.92 -12.83 -19.93
C ILE A 103 0.73 -11.86 -20.00
N LEU A 104 0.76 -10.76 -19.25
CA LEU A 104 -0.37 -9.82 -19.15
C LEU A 104 -0.13 -8.53 -19.94
N PHE A 105 1.11 -8.06 -20.01
CA PHE A 105 1.44 -6.75 -20.59
C PHE A 105 2.49 -6.79 -21.71
N LYS A 106 2.99 -7.98 -22.10
CA LYS A 106 3.70 -8.14 -23.38
C LYS A 106 2.71 -8.31 -24.53
N ASN A 107 2.91 -7.53 -25.59
CA ASN A 107 2.45 -7.87 -26.93
C ASN A 107 3.40 -8.91 -27.55
#